data_AF-A0A7X0HRL5-F1
#
_entry.id   AF-A0A7X0HRL5-F1
#
_cell.length_a   1.000
_cell.length_b   1.000
_cell.length_c   1.000
_cell.angle_alpha   90.00
_cell.angle_beta   90.00
_cell.angle_gamma   90.00
#
_symmetry.space_group_name_H-M   'P 1'
#
loop_
_entity.id
_entity.type
_entity.pdbx_description
1 polymer ?
#
loop_
_entity_poly.entity_id
_entity_poly.type
_entity_poly.pdbx_seq_one_letter_code
_entity_poly.pdbx_strand_id
1 'polypeptide(L)'
;MTSKFIENIKNTYEENWNGTSKQYIWDEVEYAKLVIENGKPITNHLFKDIYLLAKYYRHIEGLDDEGIKANITGFTVLDKIHNWDLREYFEKMIDGAVRGSKKQHMKICHEIRITENELNIINNMVDSTTRRIAFVILCMWKANGNKPFRATMNQITNEIGLNANSRKLMYTFYGYLIKEGFIYRYNRRTENRKRILEKMIKVDSQYGELFIPYDSYKYEKHLAHPTRRSSIALWRYEQEYIECEEEPPTIKLPSYYENMTVEQKENYKKFRYHYKEDEFHLIDDNMHFRDSINFEYIKNNIDHVAHCWMRNDFAWMIGGEVFYQENEAHDKIKVIFAENDCSDGLLINVNDLQGEYEKLLGGNKLVFGNCTECGCKIVKNSNKTKYCDDCRIEVRRKQVNRNVRKLRNKL
;
A
#
# COMPACT_ATOMS: atom_id res chain seq x y z
N MET A 1 -0.31 -7.94 31.13
CA MET A 1 -1.00 -8.63 30.01
C MET A 1 -0.03 -8.61 28.84
N THR A 2 0.48 -9.76 28.44
CA THR A 2 1.23 -9.90 27.18
C THR A 2 0.30 -9.50 26.05
N SER A 3 0.72 -8.61 25.15
CA SER A 3 -0.14 -8.21 24.02
C SER A 3 -0.49 -9.44 23.18
N LYS A 4 -1.76 -9.57 22.77
CA LYS A 4 -2.22 -10.57 21.78
C LYS A 4 -1.37 -10.53 20.51
N PHE A 5 -0.75 -9.38 20.22
CA PHE A 5 0.28 -9.23 19.20
C PHE A 5 1.48 -10.13 19.47
N ILE A 6 2.11 -10.10 20.66
CA ILE A 6 3.27 -10.93 21.02
C ILE A 6 2.92 -12.43 20.98
N GLU A 7 1.72 -12.80 21.41
CA GLU A 7 1.26 -14.19 21.38
C GLU A 7 1.00 -14.68 19.94
N ASN A 8 0.33 -13.87 19.12
CA ASN A 8 0.15 -14.14 17.69
C ASN A 8 1.50 -14.22 16.98
N ILE A 9 2.41 -13.32 17.31
CA ILE A 9 3.81 -13.35 16.92
C ILE A 9 4.39 -14.73 17.28
N LYS A 10 4.47 -15.11 18.56
CA LYS A 10 5.11 -16.35 19.01
C LYS A 10 4.52 -17.58 18.31
N ASN A 11 3.20 -17.66 18.23
CA ASN A 11 2.47 -18.73 17.55
C ASN A 11 2.68 -18.75 16.02
N THR A 12 2.84 -17.58 15.38
CA THR A 12 3.14 -17.48 13.94
C THR A 12 4.63 -17.73 13.65
N TYR A 13 5.52 -17.51 14.63
CA TYR A 13 6.98 -17.60 14.46
C TYR A 13 7.58 -18.97 14.75
N GLU A 14 6.91 -19.85 15.51
CA GLU A 14 7.46 -21.17 15.85
C GLU A 14 7.38 -22.20 14.70
N GLU A 15 6.39 -22.13 13.81
CA GLU A 15 6.15 -23.28 12.90
C GLU A 15 6.50 -23.09 11.42
N ASN A 16 6.41 -21.90 10.78
CA ASN A 16 6.65 -21.79 9.32
C ASN A 16 6.90 -20.36 8.78
N TRP A 17 7.95 -19.66 9.24
CA TRP A 17 8.21 -18.29 8.76
C TRP A 17 9.17 -18.20 7.55
N ASN A 18 8.63 -17.91 6.36
CA ASN A 18 9.39 -17.44 5.20
C ASN A 18 9.53 -15.91 5.27
N GLY A 19 10.55 -15.44 5.99
CA GLY A 19 10.72 -14.03 6.30
C GLY A 19 10.80 -13.11 5.09
N THR A 20 9.86 -12.16 5.04
CA THR A 20 9.90 -11.05 4.10
C THR A 20 10.09 -9.74 4.86
N SER A 21 10.92 -8.84 4.31
CA SER A 21 11.41 -7.55 4.87
C SER A 21 10.38 -6.56 5.36
N LYS A 22 9.12 -6.76 5.00
CA LYS A 22 8.26 -5.64 4.61
C LYS A 22 7.03 -5.51 5.49
N GLN A 23 7.09 -6.08 6.69
CA GLN A 23 5.97 -6.01 7.61
C GLN A 23 5.89 -4.65 8.32
N TYR A 24 4.73 -4.03 8.25
CA TYR A 24 4.29 -2.92 9.07
C TYR A 24 4.30 -3.36 10.54
N ILE A 25 4.98 -2.59 11.39
CA ILE A 25 5.05 -2.86 12.84
C ILE A 25 4.12 -1.86 13.53
N TRP A 26 3.15 -2.34 14.29
CA TRP A 26 2.21 -1.51 15.05
C TRP A 26 2.85 -0.91 16.29
N ASP A 27 3.62 -1.73 17.00
CA ASP A 27 4.37 -1.37 18.19
C ASP A 27 5.83 -1.79 18.03
N GLU A 28 6.67 -0.80 17.72
CA GLU A 28 8.10 -1.02 17.54
C GLU A 28 8.81 -1.34 18.85
N VAL A 29 8.29 -0.90 20.00
CA VAL A 29 8.91 -1.13 21.31
C VAL A 29 8.76 -2.59 21.70
N GLU A 30 7.54 -3.11 21.62
CA GLU A 30 7.26 -4.51 21.94
C GLU A 30 7.98 -5.46 20.96
N TYR A 31 8.06 -5.10 19.68
CA TYR A 31 8.86 -5.87 18.73
C TYR A 31 10.35 -5.85 19.10
N ALA A 32 10.93 -4.69 19.46
CA ALA A 32 12.34 -4.60 19.83
C ALA A 32 12.67 -5.45 21.08
N LYS A 33 11.80 -5.42 22.10
CA LYS A 33 11.93 -6.28 23.28
C LYS A 33 11.92 -7.76 22.90
N LEU A 34 11.01 -8.15 22.00
CA LEU A 34 10.95 -9.52 21.51
C LEU A 34 12.24 -9.94 20.77
N VAL A 35 12.82 -9.05 19.97
CA VAL A 35 14.12 -9.31 19.31
C VAL A 35 15.21 -9.55 20.34
N ILE A 36 15.26 -8.73 21.40
CA ILE A 36 16.22 -8.87 22.52
C ILE A 36 15.98 -10.19 23.26
N GLU A 37 14.75 -10.49 23.64
CA GLU A 37 14.36 -11.73 24.34
C GLU A 37 14.73 -12.98 23.55
N ASN A 38 14.52 -12.97 22.23
CA ASN A 38 14.88 -14.09 21.36
C ASN A 38 16.40 -14.24 21.17
N GLY A 39 17.19 -13.21 21.48
CA GLY A 39 18.65 -13.20 21.34
C GLY A 39 19.14 -13.34 19.89
N LYS A 40 18.26 -13.22 18.90
CA LYS A 40 18.57 -13.31 17.46
C LYS A 40 17.59 -12.51 16.62
N PRO A 41 17.98 -12.06 15.41
CA PRO A 41 17.08 -11.40 14.47
C PRO A 41 15.85 -12.27 14.19
N ILE A 42 14.67 -11.64 14.18
CA ILE A 42 13.40 -12.31 13.93
C ILE A 42 13.10 -12.34 12.44
N THR A 43 13.51 -11.29 11.73
CA THR A 43 13.31 -11.21 10.28
C THR A 43 14.54 -11.68 9.52
N ASN A 44 14.31 -12.13 8.29
CA ASN A 44 15.38 -12.32 7.30
C ASN A 44 16.06 -10.99 6.89
N HIS A 45 15.65 -9.85 7.46
CA HIS A 45 16.17 -8.53 7.17
C HIS A 45 16.85 -7.94 8.39
N LEU A 46 18.05 -8.45 8.62
CA LEU A 46 18.94 -8.08 9.71
C LEU A 46 19.06 -6.56 9.91
N PHE A 47 19.17 -5.78 8.83
CA PHE A 47 19.21 -4.32 8.94
C PHE A 47 17.97 -3.72 9.61
N LYS A 48 16.78 -4.27 9.36
CA LYS A 48 15.52 -3.78 9.95
C LYS A 48 15.53 -4.00 11.47
N ASP A 49 15.91 -5.19 11.91
CA ASP A 49 15.97 -5.52 13.33
C ASP A 49 17.06 -4.69 14.03
N ILE A 50 18.26 -4.56 13.42
CA ILE A 50 19.32 -3.67 13.90
C ILE A 50 18.85 -2.21 13.98
N TYR A 51 18.14 -1.73 12.96
CA TYR A 51 17.62 -0.36 12.94
C TYR A 51 16.60 -0.12 14.05
N LEU A 52 15.73 -1.09 14.28
CA LEU A 52 14.74 -1.02 15.34
C LEU A 52 15.38 -1.05 16.72
N LEU A 53 16.35 -1.93 16.95
CA LEU A 53 17.14 -1.97 18.19
C LEU A 53 17.87 -0.64 18.42
N ALA A 54 18.46 -0.05 17.39
CA ALA A 54 19.11 1.25 17.49
C ALA A 54 18.14 2.38 17.88
N LYS A 55 16.87 2.31 17.47
CA LYS A 55 15.82 3.23 17.91
C LYS A 55 15.38 2.93 19.34
N TYR A 56 15.21 1.66 19.70
CA TYR A 56 14.84 1.24 21.06
C TYR A 56 15.87 1.70 22.08
N TYR A 57 17.15 1.35 21.88
CA TYR A 57 18.23 1.73 22.80
C TYR A 57 18.37 3.25 22.94
N ARG A 58 18.12 4.00 21.86
CA ARG A 58 18.17 5.47 21.93
C ARG A 58 16.98 6.06 22.69
N HIS A 59 15.77 5.71 22.29
CA HIS A 59 14.56 6.43 22.71
C HIS A 59 13.93 5.86 23.98
N ILE A 60 14.18 4.58 24.28
CA ILE A 60 13.62 3.89 25.45
C ILE A 60 14.68 3.73 26.54
N GLU A 61 15.87 3.23 26.20
CA GLU A 61 16.96 3.01 27.18
C GLU A 61 17.84 4.26 27.39
N GLY A 62 17.73 5.28 26.54
CA GLY A 62 18.48 6.54 26.69
C GLY A 62 19.98 6.42 26.43
N LEU A 63 20.43 5.39 25.69
CA LEU A 63 21.84 5.18 25.41
C LEU A 63 22.38 6.17 24.37
N ASP A 64 23.66 6.49 24.50
CA ASP A 64 24.42 7.26 23.51
C ASP A 64 24.86 6.41 22.31
N ASP A 65 25.52 7.04 21.33
CA ASP A 65 25.92 6.35 20.09
C ASP A 65 26.85 5.16 20.36
N GLU A 66 27.75 5.27 21.34
CA GLU A 66 28.71 4.21 21.68
C GLU A 66 28.01 3.05 22.39
N GLY A 67 27.15 3.34 23.37
CA GLY A 67 26.35 2.36 24.08
C GLY A 67 25.40 1.61 23.15
N ILE A 68 24.77 2.29 22.18
CA ILE A 68 23.92 1.64 21.17
C ILE A 68 24.76 0.68 20.31
N LYS A 69 25.93 1.12 19.81
CA LYS A 69 26.82 0.27 19.01
C LYS A 69 27.25 -0.97 19.78
N ALA A 70 27.70 -0.81 21.03
CA ALA A 70 28.14 -1.92 21.87
C ALA A 70 27.04 -2.98 22.06
N ASN A 71 25.81 -2.54 22.35
CA ASN A 71 24.67 -3.45 22.53
C ASN A 71 24.30 -4.19 21.24
N ILE A 72 24.28 -3.51 20.09
CA ILE A 72 23.96 -4.15 18.80
C ILE A 72 25.08 -5.09 18.35
N THR A 73 26.34 -4.73 18.58
CA THR A 73 27.50 -5.59 18.27
C THR A 73 27.46 -6.89 19.08
N GLY A 74 27.15 -6.80 20.38
CA GLY A 74 26.94 -7.98 21.23
C GLY A 74 25.77 -8.85 20.75
N PHE A 75 24.67 -8.23 20.33
CA PHE A 75 23.48 -8.93 19.81
C PHE A 75 23.73 -9.66 18.49
N THR A 76 24.42 -9.02 17.54
CA THR A 76 24.69 -9.58 16.21
C THR A 76 25.81 -10.62 16.20
N VAL A 77 26.47 -10.82 17.35
CA VAL A 77 27.57 -11.77 17.50
C VAL A 77 28.72 -11.48 16.53
N LEU A 78 28.91 -10.18 16.21
CA LEU A 78 29.92 -9.71 15.25
C LEU A 78 31.34 -10.19 15.60
N ASP A 79 31.63 -10.33 16.89
CA ASP A 79 32.93 -10.80 17.39
C ASP A 79 33.25 -12.24 16.97
N LYS A 80 32.25 -13.02 16.52
CA LYS A 80 32.43 -14.39 16.00
C LYS A 80 32.59 -14.43 14.47
N ILE A 81 32.48 -13.30 13.77
CA ILE A 81 32.66 -13.23 12.32
C ILE A 81 34.16 -13.03 12.02
N HIS A 82 34.82 -14.10 11.59
CA HIS A 82 36.25 -14.07 11.22
C HIS A 82 36.52 -13.43 9.85
N ASN A 83 35.49 -13.25 9.02
CA ASN A 83 35.62 -12.62 7.71
C ASN A 83 35.60 -11.08 7.87
N TRP A 84 36.72 -10.44 7.57
CA TRP A 84 36.92 -9.00 7.73
C TRP A 84 35.94 -8.16 6.89
N ASP A 85 35.72 -8.54 5.63
CA ASP A 85 34.82 -7.80 4.72
C ASP A 85 33.37 -7.82 5.23
N LEU A 86 32.93 -8.97 5.76
CA LEU A 86 31.61 -9.10 6.38
C LEU A 86 31.50 -8.24 7.64
N ARG A 87 32.55 -8.22 8.47
CA ARG A 87 32.58 -7.39 9.69
C ARG A 87 32.46 -5.91 9.34
N GLU A 88 33.26 -5.40 8.42
CA GLU A 88 33.21 -3.99 8.00
C GLU A 88 31.83 -3.61 7.43
N TYR A 89 31.23 -4.51 6.64
CA TYR A 89 29.87 -4.34 6.13
C TYR A 89 28.84 -4.18 7.27
N PHE A 90 28.93 -5.02 8.30
CA PHE A 90 28.06 -4.93 9.47
C PHE A 90 28.30 -3.68 10.31
N GLU A 91 29.55 -3.28 10.52
CA GLU A 91 29.88 -2.03 11.22
C GLU A 91 29.25 -0.82 10.51
N LYS A 92 29.38 -0.75 9.17
CA LYS A 92 28.71 0.27 8.34
C LYS A 92 27.19 0.23 8.46
N MET A 93 26.62 -0.97 8.56
CA MET A 93 25.18 -1.19 8.75
C MET A 93 24.70 -0.66 10.11
N ILE A 94 25.41 -0.99 11.20
CA ILE A 94 25.13 -0.51 12.56
C ILE A 94 25.26 1.01 12.61
N ASP A 95 26.32 1.56 12.04
CA ASP A 95 26.51 3.01 11.94
C ASP A 95 25.37 3.70 11.20
N GLY A 96 24.91 3.10 10.09
CA GLY A 96 23.74 3.56 9.35
C GLY A 96 22.49 3.56 10.22
N ALA A 97 22.29 2.51 11.02
CA ALA A 97 21.16 2.38 11.93
C ALA A 97 21.20 3.41 13.06
N VAL A 98 22.35 3.59 13.71
CA VAL A 98 22.57 4.58 14.79
C VAL A 98 22.35 6.01 14.28
N ARG A 99 22.86 6.35 13.09
CA ARG A 99 22.60 7.65 12.47
C ARG A 99 21.12 7.84 12.15
N GLY A 100 20.47 6.81 11.61
CA GLY A 100 19.05 6.86 11.29
C GLY A 100 18.16 6.96 12.52
N SER A 101 18.55 6.37 13.66
CA SER A 101 17.74 6.36 14.88
C SER A 101 17.61 7.75 15.52
N LYS A 102 18.58 8.64 15.27
CA LYS A 102 18.49 10.07 15.63
C LYS A 102 17.35 10.80 14.93
N LYS A 103 17.02 10.38 13.69
CA LYS A 103 16.04 11.07 12.84
C LYS A 103 14.63 10.53 12.99
N GLN A 104 14.48 9.32 13.49
CA GLN A 104 13.18 8.63 13.56
C GLN A 104 12.92 8.13 14.98
N HIS A 105 11.83 8.62 15.57
CA HIS A 105 11.34 8.11 16.86
C HIS A 105 10.70 6.72 16.71
N MET A 106 10.63 6.01 17.83
CA MET A 106 9.87 4.76 17.92
C MET A 106 8.40 5.02 17.61
N LYS A 107 7.82 4.14 16.80
CA LYS A 107 6.41 4.15 16.47
C LYS A 107 5.68 3.21 17.44
N ILE A 108 4.76 3.78 18.20
CA ILE A 108 3.89 3.06 19.12
C ILE A 108 2.46 3.43 18.77
N CYS A 109 1.69 2.46 18.30
CA CYS A 109 0.29 2.66 17.99
C CYS A 109 -0.52 1.49 18.56
N HIS A 110 -1.34 1.77 19.56
CA HIS A 110 -2.29 0.82 20.13
C HIS A 110 -3.72 1.10 19.68
N GLU A 111 -4.00 2.36 19.37
CA GLU A 111 -5.34 2.83 19.03
C GLU A 111 -5.27 3.87 17.93
N ILE A 112 -6.31 3.90 17.11
CA ILE A 112 -6.51 4.89 16.06
C ILE A 112 -7.95 5.39 16.09
N ARG A 113 -8.19 6.57 15.54
CA ARG A 113 -9.54 7.12 15.38
C ARG A 113 -10.01 6.94 13.94
N ILE A 114 -11.21 6.40 13.77
CA ILE A 114 -11.88 6.25 12.47
C ILE A 114 -13.24 6.97 12.54
N THR A 115 -13.57 7.75 11.52
CA THR A 115 -14.85 8.49 11.50
C THR A 115 -15.99 7.66 10.94
N GLU A 116 -17.20 8.13 11.21
CA GLU A 116 -18.42 7.54 10.68
C GLU A 116 -18.48 7.66 9.15
N ASN A 117 -17.97 8.76 8.58
CA ASN A 117 -17.91 8.94 7.13
C ASN A 117 -16.97 7.90 6.48
N GLU A 118 -15.78 7.70 7.04
CA GLU A 118 -14.84 6.67 6.58
C GLU A 118 -15.46 5.27 6.63
N LEU A 119 -16.17 4.94 7.72
CA LEU A 119 -16.90 3.68 7.86
C LEU A 119 -18.03 3.56 6.85
N ASN A 120 -18.75 4.64 6.56
CA ASN A 120 -19.82 4.65 5.57
C ASN A 120 -19.28 4.39 4.16
N ILE A 121 -18.15 5.02 3.79
CA ILE A 121 -17.46 4.78 2.51
C ILE A 121 -17.08 3.30 2.39
N ILE A 122 -16.45 2.74 3.42
CA ILE A 122 -16.10 1.31 3.43
C ILE A 122 -17.38 0.47 3.33
N ASN A 123 -18.40 0.75 4.13
CA ASN A 123 -19.63 -0.04 4.16
C ASN A 123 -20.39 -0.06 2.81
N ASN A 124 -20.20 0.96 1.96
CA ASN A 124 -20.82 1.05 0.65
C ASN A 124 -20.08 0.25 -0.44
N MET A 125 -18.91 -0.32 -0.15
CA MET A 125 -18.21 -1.19 -1.10
C MET A 125 -18.95 -2.52 -1.26
N VAL A 126 -19.02 -2.99 -2.51
CA VAL A 126 -19.85 -4.14 -2.92
C VAL A 126 -19.49 -5.42 -2.18
N ASP A 127 -18.19 -5.76 -2.15
CA ASP A 127 -17.71 -7.04 -1.61
C ASP A 127 -17.22 -6.92 -0.16
N SER A 128 -17.55 -7.93 0.65
CA SER A 128 -17.17 -7.99 2.07
C SER A 128 -15.66 -8.10 2.29
N THR A 129 -14.93 -8.76 1.38
CA THR A 129 -13.47 -8.88 1.42
C THR A 129 -12.83 -7.53 1.12
N THR A 130 -13.31 -6.83 0.08
CA THR A 130 -12.88 -5.46 -0.22
C THR A 130 -13.06 -4.54 0.98
N ARG A 131 -14.20 -4.63 1.68
CA ARG A 131 -14.46 -3.85 2.89
C ARG A 131 -13.45 -4.10 4.00
N ARG A 132 -13.15 -5.38 4.28
CA ARG A 132 -12.13 -5.77 5.27
C ARG A 132 -10.75 -5.24 4.91
N ILE A 133 -10.35 -5.38 3.64
CA ILE A 133 -9.06 -4.91 3.15
C ILE A 133 -8.96 -3.37 3.25
N ALA A 134 -10.00 -2.66 2.80
CA ALA A 134 -10.06 -1.19 2.89
C ALA A 134 -9.98 -0.71 4.35
N PHE A 135 -10.66 -1.39 5.27
CA PHE A 135 -10.60 -1.09 6.71
C PHE A 135 -9.18 -1.23 7.26
N VAL A 136 -8.49 -2.35 7.00
CA VAL A 136 -7.10 -2.54 7.47
C VAL A 136 -6.15 -1.50 6.88
N ILE A 137 -6.30 -1.21 5.58
CA ILE A 137 -5.47 -0.20 4.90
C ILE A 137 -5.69 1.19 5.51
N LEU A 138 -6.94 1.57 5.80
CA LEU A 138 -7.25 2.80 6.53
C LEU A 138 -6.60 2.80 7.92
N CYS A 139 -6.67 1.67 8.63
CA CYS A 139 -6.06 1.56 9.96
C CYS A 139 -4.55 1.78 9.93
N MET A 140 -3.85 1.14 8.98
CA MET A 140 -2.40 1.31 8.79
C MET A 140 -2.03 2.73 8.37
N TRP A 141 -2.86 3.39 7.56
CA TRP A 141 -2.68 4.79 7.18
C TRP A 141 -2.76 5.74 8.38
N LYS A 142 -3.82 5.60 9.20
CA LYS A 142 -4.03 6.39 10.42
C LYS A 142 -2.92 6.15 11.44
N ALA A 143 -2.55 4.90 11.66
CA ALA A 143 -1.45 4.53 12.54
C ALA A 143 -0.07 5.03 12.05
N ASN A 144 0.05 5.39 10.77
CA ASN A 144 1.23 6.03 10.20
C ASN A 144 1.13 7.57 10.20
N GLY A 145 0.17 8.15 10.94
CA GLY A 145 -0.03 9.59 11.05
C GLY A 145 -0.48 10.22 9.73
N ASN A 146 -1.39 9.55 9.00
CA ASN A 146 -1.89 9.98 7.69
C ASN A 146 -0.79 10.18 6.64
N LYS A 147 0.22 9.31 6.68
CA LYS A 147 1.33 9.32 5.71
C LYS A 147 1.39 8.02 4.93
N PRO A 148 1.88 8.05 3.68
CA PRO A 148 2.05 6.84 2.89
C PRO A 148 2.92 5.80 3.60
N PHE A 149 2.41 4.57 3.72
CA PHE A 149 3.04 3.48 4.45
C PHE A 149 3.37 2.31 3.51
N ARG A 150 4.19 1.37 3.96
CA ARG A 150 4.48 0.13 3.21
C ARG A 150 3.85 -1.04 3.94
N ALA A 151 3.12 -1.88 3.21
CA ALA A 151 2.63 -3.16 3.67
C ALA A 151 2.52 -4.10 2.48
N THR A 152 2.78 -5.38 2.69
CA THR A 152 2.53 -6.42 1.68
C THR A 152 1.08 -6.86 1.75
N MET A 153 0.58 -7.46 0.66
CA MET A 153 -0.78 -7.98 0.66
C MET A 153 -0.98 -9.10 1.67
N ASN A 154 0.01 -10.00 1.78
CA ASN A 154 -0.01 -11.06 2.80
C ASN A 154 -0.16 -10.48 4.20
N GLN A 155 0.51 -9.36 4.49
CA GLN A 155 0.35 -8.73 5.78
C GLN A 155 -1.07 -8.19 5.96
N ILE A 156 -1.56 -7.39 5.01
CA ILE A 156 -2.90 -6.81 5.09
C ILE A 156 -3.96 -7.90 5.30
N THR A 157 -3.80 -9.06 4.66
CA THR A 157 -4.75 -10.18 4.77
C THR A 157 -4.60 -10.95 6.08
N ASN A 158 -3.39 -11.07 6.62
CA ASN A 158 -3.16 -11.69 7.92
C ASN A 158 -3.83 -10.90 9.07
N GLU A 159 -3.85 -9.57 9.00
CA GLU A 159 -4.51 -8.71 10.01
C GLU A 159 -6.02 -8.94 10.14
N ILE A 160 -6.66 -9.55 9.15
CA ILE A 160 -8.10 -9.87 9.10
C ILE A 160 -8.38 -11.38 9.04
N GLY A 161 -7.35 -12.20 9.27
CA GLY A 161 -7.47 -13.65 9.26
C GLY A 161 -7.92 -14.23 7.92
N LEU A 162 -7.64 -13.53 6.81
CA LEU A 162 -7.94 -14.04 5.48
C LEU A 162 -6.84 -14.99 5.02
N ASN A 163 -7.14 -16.29 5.05
CA ASN A 163 -6.28 -17.32 4.48
C ASN A 163 -6.57 -17.46 2.98
N ALA A 164 -6.08 -16.52 2.17
CA ALA A 164 -6.35 -16.50 0.74
C ALA A 164 -5.07 -16.40 -0.09
N ASN A 165 -5.14 -16.96 -1.31
CA ASN A 165 -4.05 -16.88 -2.27
C ASN A 165 -3.76 -15.41 -2.60
N SER A 166 -2.57 -14.96 -2.23
CA SER A 166 -2.13 -13.57 -2.29
C SER A 166 -2.28 -12.94 -3.67
N ARG A 167 -2.13 -13.72 -4.75
CA ARG A 167 -2.31 -13.22 -6.13
C ARG A 167 -3.76 -12.80 -6.40
N LYS A 168 -4.74 -13.64 -6.07
CA LYS A 168 -6.16 -13.31 -6.31
C LYS A 168 -6.57 -12.09 -5.50
N LEU A 169 -6.12 -12.00 -4.25
CA LEU A 169 -6.39 -10.84 -3.39
C LEU A 169 -5.80 -9.54 -3.97
N MET A 170 -4.56 -9.61 -4.44
CA MET A 170 -3.85 -8.48 -5.01
C MET A 170 -4.52 -7.98 -6.29
N TYR A 171 -4.79 -8.85 -7.26
CA TYR A 171 -5.35 -8.37 -8.54
C TYR A 171 -6.82 -7.96 -8.43
N THR A 172 -7.64 -8.73 -7.70
CA THR A 172 -9.08 -8.49 -7.66
C THR A 172 -9.44 -7.34 -6.72
N PHE A 173 -9.07 -7.42 -5.44
CA PHE A 173 -9.56 -6.46 -4.46
C PHE A 173 -8.71 -5.21 -4.37
N TYR A 174 -7.38 -5.38 -4.40
CA TYR A 174 -6.48 -4.24 -4.34
C TYR A 174 -6.49 -3.44 -5.65
N GLY A 175 -6.55 -4.14 -6.80
CA GLY A 175 -6.78 -3.52 -8.11
C GLY A 175 -8.10 -2.73 -8.16
N TYR A 176 -9.18 -3.26 -7.58
CA TYR A 176 -10.46 -2.56 -7.45
C TYR A 176 -10.33 -1.28 -6.60
N LEU A 177 -9.70 -1.34 -5.43
CA LEU A 177 -9.51 -0.15 -4.58
C LEU A 177 -8.72 0.96 -5.27
N ILE A 178 -7.77 0.61 -6.14
CA ILE A 178 -7.02 1.57 -6.96
C ILE A 178 -7.91 2.13 -8.08
N LYS A 179 -8.62 1.25 -8.80
CA LYS A 179 -9.50 1.63 -9.91
C LYS A 179 -10.59 2.62 -9.47
N GLU A 180 -11.19 2.38 -8.32
CA GLU A 180 -12.24 3.24 -7.75
C GLU A 180 -11.67 4.49 -7.03
N GLY A 181 -10.34 4.68 -7.03
CA GLY A 181 -9.71 5.85 -6.42
C GLY A 181 -9.79 5.89 -4.89
N PHE A 182 -10.02 4.76 -4.22
CA PHE A 182 -9.99 4.69 -2.75
C PHE A 182 -8.56 4.73 -2.21
N ILE A 183 -7.64 4.11 -2.92
CA ILE A 183 -6.22 4.08 -2.55
C ILE A 183 -5.36 4.42 -3.77
N TYR A 184 -4.16 4.92 -3.50
CA TYR A 184 -3.17 5.23 -4.52
C TYR A 184 -1.82 4.63 -4.11
N ARG A 185 -1.16 3.90 -5.02
CA ARG A 185 0.20 3.42 -4.79
C ARG A 185 1.20 4.48 -5.21
N TYR A 186 1.86 5.05 -4.23
CA TYR A 186 2.95 5.99 -4.42
C TYR A 186 4.28 5.24 -4.59
N ASN A 187 4.79 5.27 -5.81
CA ASN A 187 6.19 5.01 -6.11
C ASN A 187 6.68 6.09 -7.07
N ARG A 188 7.91 6.61 -6.86
CA ARG A 188 8.54 7.59 -7.76
C ARG A 188 8.48 7.12 -9.22
N ARG A 189 8.59 5.82 -9.47
CA ARG A 189 8.46 5.23 -10.81
C ARG A 189 7.04 5.31 -11.35
N THR A 190 6.02 4.94 -10.57
CA THR A 190 4.60 5.06 -10.95
C THR A 190 4.25 6.51 -11.24
N GLU A 191 4.74 7.45 -10.44
CA GLU A 191 4.51 8.87 -10.65
C GLU A 191 5.21 9.39 -11.93
N ASN A 192 6.43 8.93 -12.19
CA ASN A 192 7.10 9.23 -13.47
C ASN A 192 6.32 8.65 -14.66
N ARG A 193 5.82 7.42 -14.56
CA ARG A 193 4.97 6.80 -15.60
C ARG A 193 3.68 7.58 -15.82
N LYS A 194 3.01 7.99 -14.74
CA LYS A 194 1.83 8.85 -14.78
C LYS A 194 2.12 10.15 -15.52
N ARG A 195 3.21 10.85 -15.18
CA ARG A 195 3.62 12.07 -15.88
C ARG A 195 3.88 11.84 -17.37
N ILE A 196 4.47 10.71 -17.74
CA ILE A 196 4.67 10.34 -19.15
C ILE A 196 3.31 10.14 -19.83
N LEU A 197 2.40 9.38 -19.21
CA LEU A 197 1.05 9.16 -19.72
C LEU A 197 0.23 10.46 -19.86
N GLU A 198 0.30 11.36 -18.88
CA GLU A 198 -0.35 12.67 -18.92
C GLU A 198 0.18 13.52 -20.08
N LYS A 199 1.50 13.49 -20.32
CA LYS A 199 2.11 14.15 -21.47
C LYS A 199 1.67 13.51 -22.78
N MET A 200 1.62 12.18 -22.87
CA MET A 200 1.10 11.47 -24.04
C MET A 200 -0.36 11.87 -24.33
N ILE A 201 -1.23 11.89 -23.33
CA ILE A 201 -2.63 12.33 -23.50
C ILE A 201 -2.70 13.80 -23.95
N LYS A 202 -1.86 14.67 -23.37
CA LYS A 202 -1.82 16.08 -23.75
C LYS A 202 -1.40 16.26 -25.22
N VAL A 203 -0.38 15.55 -25.67
CA VAL A 203 0.07 15.58 -27.08
C VAL A 203 -1.02 15.02 -28.00
N ASP A 204 -1.65 13.88 -27.64
CA ASP A 204 -2.79 13.34 -28.40
C ASP A 204 -3.91 14.38 -28.57
N SER A 205 -4.30 15.04 -27.47
CA SER A 205 -5.35 16.06 -27.47
C SER A 205 -4.99 17.33 -28.26
N GLN A 206 -3.70 17.65 -28.38
CA GLN A 206 -3.22 18.84 -29.08
C GLN A 206 -3.05 18.62 -30.58
N TYR A 207 -2.65 17.42 -30.98
CA TYR A 207 -2.33 17.12 -32.38
C TYR A 207 -3.37 16.21 -33.04
N GLY A 208 -4.38 15.75 -32.30
CA GLY A 208 -5.41 14.81 -32.75
C GLY A 208 -4.88 13.40 -33.01
N GLU A 209 -3.58 13.17 -32.86
CA GLU A 209 -2.89 11.92 -33.08
C GLU A 209 -1.58 11.90 -32.27
N LEU A 210 -1.53 11.11 -31.19
CA LEU A 210 -0.25 10.69 -30.65
C LEU A 210 0.39 9.68 -31.62
N PHE A 211 1.26 10.19 -32.48
CA PHE A 211 2.19 9.36 -33.23
C PHE A 211 3.26 8.82 -32.28
N ILE A 212 3.10 7.59 -31.79
CA ILE A 212 4.25 6.78 -31.38
C ILE A 212 4.85 6.29 -32.71
N PRO A 213 6.09 6.63 -33.08
CA PRO A 213 6.69 6.16 -34.32
C PRO A 213 6.83 4.64 -34.27
N TYR A 214 5.85 3.93 -34.78
CA TYR A 214 6.01 2.55 -35.20
C TYR A 214 5.99 2.56 -36.72
N ASP A 215 7.19 2.68 -37.29
CA ASP A 215 7.45 2.64 -38.73
C ASP A 215 7.16 1.21 -39.23
N SER A 216 5.88 0.93 -39.47
CA SER A 216 5.34 -0.40 -39.79
C SER A 216 5.83 -0.94 -41.13
N TYR A 217 6.36 -0.09 -42.01
CA TYR A 217 6.72 -0.50 -43.36
C TYR A 217 8.14 -1.10 -43.48
N LYS A 218 8.98 -0.99 -42.44
CA LYS A 218 10.36 -1.53 -42.47
C LYS A 218 10.55 -2.88 -41.76
N TYR A 219 9.49 -3.50 -41.23
CA TYR A 219 9.66 -4.54 -40.19
C TYR A 219 9.18 -5.96 -40.53
N GLU A 220 8.71 -6.27 -41.74
CA GLU A 220 8.42 -7.69 -42.10
C GLU A 220 9.67 -8.59 -41.98
N LYS A 221 10.88 -8.04 -42.18
CA LYS A 221 12.13 -8.80 -42.01
C LYS A 221 12.66 -8.88 -40.58
N HIS A 222 12.18 -8.05 -39.67
CA HIS A 222 12.69 -7.97 -38.30
C HIS A 222 11.77 -8.62 -37.25
N LEU A 223 10.55 -9.02 -37.65
CA LEU A 223 9.64 -9.82 -36.82
C LEU A 223 10.19 -11.21 -36.47
N ALA A 224 11.28 -11.65 -37.10
CA ALA A 224 11.99 -12.85 -36.68
C ALA A 224 12.91 -12.61 -35.46
N HIS A 225 13.54 -11.42 -35.32
CA HIS A 225 14.49 -11.11 -34.24
C HIS A 225 14.57 -9.59 -33.96
N PRO A 226 14.14 -9.10 -32.78
CA PRO A 226 14.33 -7.70 -32.40
C PRO A 226 15.83 -7.38 -32.23
N THR A 227 16.28 -6.20 -32.68
CA THR A 227 17.71 -5.81 -32.59
C THR A 227 17.96 -4.76 -31.52
N ARG A 228 19.15 -4.84 -30.91
CA ARG A 228 19.72 -3.96 -29.86
C ARG A 228 19.55 -2.45 -30.09
N ARG A 229 19.32 -1.97 -31.32
CA ARG A 229 19.23 -0.53 -31.65
C ARG A 229 17.91 0.13 -31.27
N SER A 230 16.78 -0.58 -31.35
CA SER A 230 15.46 -0.06 -31.01
C SER A 230 15.33 0.22 -29.52
N SER A 231 15.79 -0.75 -28.71
CA SER A 231 15.82 -0.65 -27.24
C SER A 231 16.77 0.44 -26.75
N ILE A 232 17.86 0.71 -27.48
CA ILE A 232 18.80 1.80 -27.17
C ILE A 232 18.18 3.17 -27.44
N ALA A 233 17.31 3.34 -28.44
CA ALA A 233 16.71 4.64 -28.75
C ALA A 233 15.68 5.08 -27.69
N LEU A 234 14.83 4.16 -27.22
CA LEU A 234 13.89 4.42 -26.12
C LEU A 234 14.58 4.55 -24.76
N TRP A 235 15.62 3.75 -24.51
CA TRP A 235 16.46 3.93 -23.32
C TRP A 235 17.22 5.26 -23.35
N ARG A 236 17.72 5.70 -24.50
CA ARG A 236 18.34 7.03 -24.67
C ARG A 236 17.35 8.15 -24.45
N TYR A 237 16.11 8.02 -24.94
CA TYR A 237 15.05 8.98 -24.61
C TYR A 237 14.76 9.01 -23.10
N GLU A 238 14.72 7.86 -22.42
CA GLU A 238 14.62 7.82 -20.95
C GLU A 238 15.84 8.46 -20.24
N GLN A 239 17.08 8.25 -20.72
CA GLN A 239 18.29 8.84 -20.11
C GLN A 239 18.40 10.35 -20.37
N GLU A 240 18.18 10.80 -21.60
CA GLU A 240 18.19 12.22 -21.98
C GLU A 240 17.08 13.01 -21.25
N TYR A 241 15.98 12.35 -20.92
CA TYR A 241 14.90 12.91 -20.11
C TYR A 241 15.20 12.92 -18.60
N ILE A 242 16.05 12.01 -18.11
CA ILE A 242 16.52 11.99 -16.71
C ILE A 242 17.53 13.13 -16.44
N GLU A 243 18.31 13.52 -17.45
CA GLU A 243 19.38 14.52 -17.32
C GLU A 243 18.93 15.97 -17.59
N CYS A 244 17.80 16.20 -18.26
CA CYS A 244 17.26 17.54 -18.51
C CYS A 244 16.25 17.97 -17.42
N GLU A 245 16.70 18.77 -16.44
CA GLU A 245 15.83 19.34 -15.41
C GLU A 245 14.98 20.52 -15.91
N GLU A 246 15.34 21.19 -17.02
CA GLU A 246 14.74 22.49 -17.37
C GLU A 246 13.75 22.45 -18.56
N GLU A 247 13.93 21.62 -19.59
CA GLU A 247 12.89 21.41 -20.63
C GLU A 247 12.98 19.99 -21.23
N PRO A 248 11.85 19.28 -21.42
CA PRO A 248 11.86 17.98 -22.08
C PRO A 248 12.22 18.13 -23.56
N PRO A 249 12.97 17.19 -24.17
CA PRO A 249 13.23 17.22 -25.60
C PRO A 249 11.90 17.23 -26.38
N THR A 250 11.76 18.18 -27.30
CA THR A 250 10.62 18.26 -28.21
C THR A 250 10.58 16.99 -29.04
N ILE A 251 9.45 16.27 -29.01
CA ILE A 251 9.22 15.13 -29.90
C ILE A 251 9.15 15.70 -31.33
N LYS A 252 10.23 15.57 -32.09
CA LYS A 252 10.20 15.89 -33.51
C LYS A 252 9.35 14.84 -34.21
N LEU A 253 8.22 15.26 -34.80
CA LEU A 253 7.51 14.42 -35.75
C LEU A 253 8.52 13.98 -36.84
N PRO A 254 8.46 12.73 -37.32
CA PRO A 254 9.29 12.35 -38.46
C PRO A 254 9.01 13.32 -39.60
N SER A 255 10.07 13.85 -40.22
CA SER A 255 9.98 14.82 -41.32
C SER A 255 9.04 14.38 -42.45
N TYR A 256 8.78 13.08 -42.57
CA TYR A 256 7.82 12.51 -43.50
C TYR A 256 6.35 12.90 -43.21
N TYR A 257 5.92 12.93 -41.94
CA TYR A 257 4.52 13.24 -41.58
C TYR A 257 4.18 14.72 -41.81
N GLU A 258 5.17 15.60 -41.61
CA GLU A 258 5.06 17.02 -41.94
C GLU A 258 4.81 17.26 -43.44
N ASN A 259 5.30 16.36 -44.29
CA ASN A 259 5.20 16.43 -45.74
C ASN A 259 4.00 15.66 -46.33
N MET A 260 3.18 15.00 -45.51
CA MET A 260 1.98 14.30 -46.00
C MET A 260 0.86 15.27 -46.38
N THR A 261 0.20 14.98 -47.50
CA THR A 261 -1.01 15.72 -47.91
C THR A 261 -2.17 15.43 -46.95
N VAL A 262 -3.17 16.32 -46.94
CA VAL A 262 -4.38 16.14 -46.11
C VAL A 262 -5.07 14.81 -46.42
N GLU A 263 -5.14 14.42 -47.69
CA GLU A 263 -5.74 13.16 -48.14
C GLU A 263 -4.91 11.93 -47.71
N GLN A 264 -3.58 12.02 -47.73
CA GLN A 264 -2.71 10.95 -47.21
C GLN A 264 -2.90 10.76 -45.71
N LYS A 265 -3.05 11.85 -44.95
CA LYS A 265 -3.38 11.80 -43.52
C LYS A 265 -4.77 11.16 -43.30
N GLU A 266 -5.78 11.52 -44.09
CA GLU A 266 -7.12 10.93 -44.01
C GLU A 266 -7.18 9.45 -44.42
N ASN A 267 -6.45 9.02 -45.45
CA ASN A 267 -6.39 7.62 -45.84
C ASN A 267 -5.61 6.77 -44.83
N TYR A 268 -4.56 7.33 -44.23
CA TYR A 268 -3.84 6.69 -43.14
C TYR A 268 -4.74 6.48 -41.91
N LYS A 269 -5.62 7.44 -41.59
CA LYS A 269 -6.66 7.27 -40.55
C LYS A 269 -7.64 6.14 -40.86
N LYS A 270 -8.06 5.97 -42.12
CA LYS A 270 -9.01 4.91 -42.52
C LYS A 270 -8.42 3.50 -42.40
N PHE A 271 -7.13 3.33 -42.67
CA PHE A 271 -6.45 2.03 -42.51
C PHE A 271 -6.39 1.55 -41.05
N ARG A 272 -6.57 2.45 -40.07
CA ARG A 272 -6.61 2.14 -38.63
C ARG A 272 -7.87 1.37 -38.19
N TYR A 273 -8.94 1.41 -38.99
CA TYR A 273 -10.27 0.89 -38.63
C TYR A 273 -10.66 -0.39 -39.40
N HIS A 274 -9.74 -0.99 -40.15
CA HIS A 274 -9.98 -2.24 -40.88
C HIS A 274 -9.23 -3.42 -40.25
N TYR A 275 -9.62 -3.78 -39.03
CA TYR A 275 -9.52 -5.15 -38.55
C TYR A 275 -10.92 -5.56 -38.09
N LYS A 276 -11.43 -6.67 -38.65
CA LYS A 276 -12.82 -7.11 -38.50
C LYS A 276 -13.10 -7.48 -37.04
N GLU A 277 -14.18 -6.95 -36.50
CA GLU A 277 -14.66 -7.18 -35.12
C GLU A 277 -15.08 -8.64 -34.84
N ASP A 278 -15.23 -9.48 -35.87
CA ASP A 278 -15.94 -10.77 -35.78
C ASP A 278 -15.08 -11.99 -35.36
N GLU A 279 -13.78 -11.83 -35.07
CA GLU A 279 -12.87 -12.97 -34.77
C GLU A 279 -12.42 -13.09 -33.31
N PHE A 280 -12.96 -12.29 -32.38
CA PHE A 280 -12.59 -12.37 -30.97
C PHE A 280 -13.74 -12.88 -30.09
N HIS A 281 -13.76 -14.19 -29.85
CA HIS A 281 -14.64 -14.79 -28.84
C HIS A 281 -13.86 -15.45 -27.70
N LEU A 282 -14.13 -14.94 -26.49
CA LEU A 282 -14.33 -15.64 -25.22
C LEU A 282 -13.09 -16.19 -24.47
N ILE A 283 -12.21 -15.31 -23.97
CA ILE A 283 -11.56 -15.44 -22.64
C ILE A 283 -11.22 -14.02 -22.10
N ASP A 284 -12.03 -13.52 -21.16
CA ASP A 284 -11.88 -12.27 -20.36
C ASP A 284 -11.73 -10.94 -21.15
N ASP A 285 -12.86 -10.35 -21.53
CA ASP A 285 -13.04 -9.25 -22.50
C ASP A 285 -12.45 -7.86 -22.14
N ASN A 286 -11.49 -7.72 -21.22
CA ASN A 286 -10.97 -6.39 -20.84
C ASN A 286 -9.46 -6.17 -20.98
N MET A 287 -8.67 -7.13 -21.47
CA MET A 287 -7.23 -6.90 -21.57
C MET A 287 -6.51 -7.66 -22.70
N HIS A 288 -7.03 -7.57 -23.93
CA HIS A 288 -6.25 -7.88 -25.12
C HIS A 288 -5.87 -6.59 -25.86
N PHE A 289 -4.89 -5.86 -25.31
CA PHE A 289 -4.17 -4.82 -26.03
C PHE A 289 -3.19 -5.50 -27.00
N ARG A 290 -3.64 -5.85 -28.20
CA ARG A 290 -2.70 -6.16 -29.29
C ARG A 290 -2.66 -5.09 -30.37
N ASP A 291 -3.76 -4.39 -30.68
CA ASP A 291 -3.75 -3.54 -31.89
C ASP A 291 -4.31 -2.11 -31.75
N SER A 292 -4.85 -1.71 -30.59
CA SER A 292 -5.24 -0.30 -30.37
C SER A 292 -5.13 0.15 -28.91
N ILE A 293 -4.54 1.33 -28.71
CA ILE A 293 -4.50 2.01 -27.42
C ILE A 293 -5.73 2.91 -27.29
N ASN A 294 -6.66 2.57 -26.39
CA ASN A 294 -7.79 3.43 -26.07
C ASN A 294 -7.35 4.55 -25.12
N PHE A 295 -7.01 5.72 -25.67
CA PHE A 295 -6.56 6.88 -24.90
C PHE A 295 -7.62 7.43 -23.95
N GLU A 296 -8.91 7.33 -24.28
CA GLU A 296 -9.97 7.76 -23.38
C GLU A 296 -10.05 6.86 -22.14
N TYR A 297 -9.86 5.55 -22.31
CA TYR A 297 -9.71 4.64 -21.19
C TYR A 297 -8.48 4.98 -20.33
N ILE A 298 -7.32 5.22 -20.95
CA ILE A 298 -6.10 5.61 -20.20
C ILE A 298 -6.33 6.90 -19.44
N LYS A 299 -6.93 7.91 -20.07
CA LYS A 299 -7.23 9.21 -19.46
C LYS A 299 -8.13 9.05 -18.24
N ASN A 300 -9.16 8.22 -18.34
CA ASN A 300 -10.12 7.99 -17.26
C ASN A 300 -9.59 7.04 -16.17
N ASN A 301 -8.51 6.28 -16.45
CA ASN A 301 -7.97 5.25 -15.55
C ASN A 301 -6.46 5.39 -15.35
N ILE A 302 -5.89 6.61 -15.46
CA ILE A 302 -4.45 6.80 -15.60
C ILE A 302 -3.65 6.25 -14.42
N ASP A 303 -4.19 6.33 -13.20
CA ASP A 303 -3.55 5.79 -12.00
C ASP A 303 -3.55 4.25 -12.00
N HIS A 304 -4.66 3.64 -12.42
CA HIS A 304 -4.77 2.19 -12.58
C HIS A 304 -3.84 1.69 -13.69
N VAL A 305 -3.80 2.36 -14.84
CA VAL A 305 -2.93 2.02 -15.97
C VAL A 305 -1.45 2.18 -15.59
N ALA A 306 -1.07 3.31 -14.96
CA ALA A 306 0.29 3.52 -14.48
C ALA A 306 0.71 2.48 -13.42
N HIS A 307 -0.25 1.96 -12.65
CA HIS A 307 0.00 0.89 -11.68
C HIS A 307 0.17 -0.47 -12.34
N CYS A 308 -0.78 -0.88 -13.19
CA CYS A 308 -0.79 -2.18 -13.86
C CYS A 308 0.36 -2.33 -14.85
N TRP A 309 0.83 -1.23 -15.45
CA TRP A 309 2.00 -1.23 -16.32
C TRP A 309 3.29 -1.41 -15.51
N MET A 310 3.59 -2.66 -15.15
CA MET A 310 4.93 -3.07 -14.75
C MET A 310 5.86 -2.91 -15.96
N ARG A 311 7.15 -2.64 -15.72
CA ARG A 311 8.13 -2.29 -16.76
C ARG A 311 8.17 -3.26 -17.96
N ASN A 312 7.80 -4.52 -17.74
CA ASN A 312 7.81 -5.58 -18.73
C ASN A 312 6.69 -5.43 -19.77
N ASP A 313 5.51 -4.94 -19.37
CA ASP A 313 4.39 -4.74 -20.28
C ASP A 313 4.60 -3.48 -21.13
N PHE A 314 5.19 -2.43 -20.55
CA PHE A 314 5.60 -1.25 -21.30
C PHE A 314 6.74 -1.56 -22.27
N ALA A 315 7.76 -2.31 -21.83
CA ALA A 315 8.84 -2.80 -22.69
C ALA A 315 8.29 -3.67 -23.84
N TRP A 316 7.36 -4.58 -23.56
CA TRP A 316 6.68 -5.37 -24.60
C TRP A 316 5.90 -4.51 -25.59
N MET A 317 5.15 -3.52 -25.10
CA MET A 317 4.34 -2.62 -25.92
C MET A 317 5.18 -1.75 -26.86
N ILE A 318 6.43 -1.43 -26.49
CA ILE A 318 7.38 -0.68 -27.32
C ILE A 318 8.40 -1.58 -28.05
N GLY A 319 8.21 -2.90 -28.06
CA GLY A 319 9.07 -3.86 -28.77
C GLY A 319 10.44 -4.14 -28.12
N GLY A 320 10.60 -3.83 -26.84
CA GLY A 320 11.80 -4.11 -26.03
C GLY A 320 11.76 -5.47 -25.33
N GLU A 321 12.93 -6.05 -25.11
CA GLU A 321 13.10 -7.28 -24.33
C GLU A 321 12.88 -7.06 -22.81
N VAL A 322 12.30 -8.05 -22.16
CA VAL A 322 11.97 -8.07 -20.73
C VAL A 322 13.23 -8.35 -19.91
N PHE A 323 13.63 -7.39 -19.11
CA PHE A 323 14.63 -7.59 -18.08
C PHE A 323 14.06 -7.04 -16.77
N TYR A 324 13.90 -7.93 -15.78
CA TYR A 324 13.55 -7.71 -14.36
C TYR A 324 12.13 -8.12 -13.89
N GLN A 325 12.08 -9.00 -12.90
CA GLN A 325 10.99 -9.06 -11.92
C GLN A 325 11.12 -7.82 -11.01
N GLU A 326 10.09 -6.98 -10.96
CA GLU A 326 10.11 -5.81 -10.07
C GLU A 326 10.04 -6.27 -8.60
N ASN A 327 10.97 -5.76 -7.80
CA ASN A 327 10.80 -5.76 -6.36
C ASN A 327 9.65 -4.80 -6.02
N GLU A 328 8.45 -5.32 -5.72
CA GLU A 328 7.30 -4.61 -5.13
C GLU A 328 7.62 -3.87 -3.81
N ALA A 329 8.88 -3.91 -3.36
CA ALA A 329 9.42 -3.43 -2.10
C ALA A 329 9.30 -1.92 -1.85
N HIS A 330 9.04 -1.13 -2.89
CA HIS A 330 9.20 0.33 -2.80
C HIS A 330 7.89 1.11 -2.74
N ASP A 331 6.78 0.48 -3.12
CA ASP A 331 5.48 1.16 -3.22
C ASP A 331 4.94 1.49 -1.83
N LYS A 332 4.58 2.75 -1.64
CA LYS A 332 3.83 3.21 -0.47
C LYS A 332 2.35 3.27 -0.81
N ILE A 333 1.49 3.01 0.15
CA ILE A 333 0.04 3.06 0.02
C ILE A 333 -0.44 4.39 0.58
N LYS A 334 -1.17 5.15 -0.23
CA LYS A 334 -1.91 6.35 0.16
C LYS A 334 -3.40 6.05 0.18
N VAL A 335 -4.10 6.45 1.25
CA VAL A 335 -5.55 6.29 1.35
C VAL A 335 -6.19 7.63 1.01
N ILE A 336 -7.02 7.64 -0.03
CA ILE A 336 -7.59 8.88 -0.59
C ILE A 336 -8.83 9.31 0.20
N PHE A 337 -9.63 8.35 0.67
CA PHE A 337 -10.87 8.62 1.38
C PHE A 337 -10.70 8.89 2.88
N ALA A 338 -9.47 8.88 3.39
CA ALA A 338 -9.19 9.11 4.80
C ALA A 338 -9.25 10.61 5.15
N GLU A 339 -9.91 10.94 6.25
CA GLU A 339 -10.00 12.30 6.78
C GLU A 339 -8.74 12.62 7.60
N ASN A 340 -8.17 13.83 7.44
CA ASN A 340 -6.87 14.15 8.03
C ASN A 340 -6.92 14.39 9.55
N ASP A 341 -8.03 14.94 10.06
CA ASP A 341 -8.16 15.33 11.47
C ASP A 341 -9.51 14.88 12.01
N CYS A 342 -9.48 14.04 13.04
CA CYS A 342 -10.70 13.50 13.64
C CYS A 342 -10.56 13.47 15.16
N SER A 343 -10.89 14.59 15.82
CA SER A 343 -11.18 14.57 17.26
C SER A 343 -12.37 13.64 17.55
N ASP A 344 -13.31 13.54 16.61
CA ASP A 344 -14.65 12.96 16.83
C ASP A 344 -14.83 11.56 16.21
N GLY A 345 -13.74 10.79 16.10
CA GLY A 345 -13.75 9.40 15.60
C GLY A 345 -13.96 8.34 16.69
N LEU A 346 -14.40 7.16 16.27
CA LEU A 346 -14.42 5.95 17.08
C LEU A 346 -12.98 5.46 17.31
N LEU A 347 -12.67 5.11 18.55
CA LEU A 347 -11.37 4.58 18.94
C LEU A 347 -11.32 3.08 18.64
N ILE A 348 -10.39 2.70 17.78
CA ILE A 348 -10.21 1.33 17.28
C ILE A 348 -8.92 0.77 17.86
N ASN A 349 -9.01 -0.40 18.50
CA ASN A 349 -7.86 -1.13 18.98
C ASN A 349 -7.16 -1.86 17.82
N VAL A 350 -5.92 -1.49 17.53
CA VAL A 350 -5.17 -2.07 16.40
C VAL A 350 -4.66 -3.48 16.68
N ASN A 351 -4.70 -3.95 17.93
CA ASN A 351 -4.28 -5.32 18.27
C ASN A 351 -5.35 -6.37 17.93
N ASP A 352 -6.55 -5.96 17.52
CA ASP A 352 -7.66 -6.86 17.18
C ASP A 352 -8.47 -6.30 16.01
N LEU A 353 -7.80 -5.95 14.89
CA LEU A 353 -8.45 -5.33 13.73
C LEU A 353 -9.58 -6.19 13.16
N GLN A 354 -9.45 -7.51 13.18
CA GLN A 354 -10.54 -8.41 12.79
C GLN A 354 -11.77 -8.25 13.71
N GLY A 355 -11.57 -8.27 15.03
CA GLY A 355 -12.66 -8.11 16.00
C GLY A 355 -13.31 -6.73 15.90
N GLU A 356 -12.50 -5.67 15.76
CA GLU A 356 -13.01 -4.31 15.54
C GLU A 356 -13.74 -4.18 14.19
N TYR A 357 -13.28 -4.82 13.12
CA TYR A 357 -14.03 -4.86 11.87
C TYR A 357 -15.39 -5.53 12.04
N GLU A 358 -15.46 -6.72 12.64
CA GLU A 358 -16.73 -7.44 12.82
C GLU A 358 -17.71 -6.65 13.70
N LYS A 359 -17.17 -5.97 14.71
CA LYS A 359 -17.91 -5.06 15.58
C LYS A 359 -18.54 -3.90 14.79
N LEU A 360 -17.80 -3.24 13.89
CA LEU A 360 -18.29 -2.03 13.21
C LEU A 360 -19.06 -2.32 11.91
N LEU A 361 -18.61 -3.31 11.14
CA LEU A 361 -19.00 -3.54 9.74
C LEU A 361 -19.46 -4.98 9.45
N GLY A 362 -19.33 -5.89 10.42
CA GLY A 362 -19.73 -7.29 10.29
C GLY A 362 -21.24 -7.50 10.14
N GLY A 363 -21.65 -8.73 9.83
CA GLY A 363 -23.06 -9.11 9.63
C GLY A 363 -23.93 -8.90 10.89
N ASN A 364 -23.31 -8.96 12.08
CA ASN A 364 -23.90 -8.53 13.34
C ASN A 364 -23.61 -7.04 13.58
N LYS A 365 -24.02 -6.21 12.61
CA LYS A 365 -23.71 -4.78 12.57
C LYS A 365 -24.09 -4.14 13.90
N LEU A 366 -23.12 -3.55 14.59
CA LEU A 366 -23.45 -2.79 15.78
C LEU A 366 -24.21 -1.54 15.39
N VAL A 367 -25.36 -1.37 16.01
CA VAL A 367 -26.17 -0.17 15.83
C VAL A 367 -25.57 0.91 16.71
N PHE A 368 -25.09 2.00 16.13
CA PHE A 368 -24.66 3.12 16.94
C PHE A 368 -25.87 3.86 17.50
N GLY A 369 -25.73 4.41 18.70
CA GLY A 369 -26.69 5.39 19.21
C GLY A 369 -26.04 6.25 20.27
N ASN A 370 -26.76 7.25 20.74
CA ASN A 370 -26.27 8.10 21.81
C ASN A 370 -26.72 7.54 23.16
N CYS A 371 -25.84 7.57 24.15
CA CYS A 371 -26.22 7.30 25.51
C CYS A 371 -27.28 8.31 25.94
N THR A 372 -28.38 7.82 26.51
CA THR A 372 -29.52 8.67 26.89
C THR A 372 -29.23 9.60 28.07
N GLU A 373 -28.11 9.43 28.78
CA GLU A 373 -27.73 10.24 29.93
C GLU A 373 -26.64 11.27 29.56
N CYS A 374 -25.46 10.82 29.11
CA CYS A 374 -24.34 11.71 28.73
C CYS A 374 -24.44 12.29 27.30
N GLY A 375 -25.28 11.73 26.42
CA GLY A 375 -25.27 12.05 24.98
C GLY A 375 -24.08 11.46 24.19
N CYS A 376 -23.10 10.87 24.88
CA CYS A 376 -21.90 10.30 24.26
C CYS A 376 -22.23 9.10 23.35
N LYS A 377 -21.55 8.97 22.20
CA LYS A 377 -21.78 7.89 21.22
C LYS A 377 -21.46 6.53 21.86
N ILE A 378 -22.39 5.58 21.72
CA ILE A 378 -22.27 4.22 22.21
C ILE A 378 -22.57 3.20 21.12
N VAL A 379 -21.97 2.04 21.29
CA VAL A 379 -22.18 0.86 20.48
C VAL A 379 -23.36 0.07 21.07
N LYS A 380 -24.47 -0.09 20.33
CA LYS A 380 -25.62 -0.88 20.79
C LYS A 380 -25.50 -2.31 20.29
N ASN A 381 -25.20 -3.20 21.22
CA ASN A 381 -25.25 -4.65 21.00
C ASN A 381 -26.70 -5.19 20.94
N SER A 382 -27.68 -4.38 21.38
CA SER A 382 -29.10 -4.69 21.30
C SER A 382 -29.92 -3.42 21.43
N ASN A 383 -31.21 -3.47 21.07
CA ASN A 383 -32.16 -2.36 21.31
C ASN A 383 -32.31 -1.99 22.80
N LYS A 384 -31.80 -2.83 23.73
CA LYS A 384 -31.83 -2.57 25.18
C LYS A 384 -30.64 -1.73 25.66
N THR A 385 -29.57 -1.61 24.89
CA THR A 385 -28.39 -0.83 25.28
C THR A 385 -28.68 0.66 25.13
N LYS A 386 -28.93 1.34 26.26
CA LYS A 386 -29.30 2.78 26.32
C LYS A 386 -28.21 3.69 26.89
N TYR A 387 -27.22 3.13 27.58
CA TYR A 387 -26.23 3.90 28.35
C TYR A 387 -24.80 3.49 27.98
N CYS A 388 -23.84 4.43 28.06
CA CYS A 388 -22.41 4.10 28.03
C CYS A 388 -22.03 3.33 29.30
N ASP A 389 -20.83 2.75 29.34
CA ASP A 389 -20.42 1.91 30.49
C ASP A 389 -20.46 2.67 31.82
N ASP A 390 -19.98 3.91 31.84
CA ASP A 390 -20.00 4.74 33.05
C ASP A 390 -21.43 5.09 33.50
N CYS A 391 -22.25 5.60 32.58
CA CYS A 391 -23.65 5.92 32.87
C CYS A 391 -24.46 4.67 33.26
N ARG A 392 -24.15 3.51 32.67
CA ARG A 392 -24.79 2.22 32.98
C ARG A 392 -24.51 1.80 34.42
N ILE A 393 -23.27 1.97 34.89
CA ILE A 393 -22.90 1.69 36.28
C ILE A 393 -23.68 2.60 37.22
N GLU A 394 -23.77 3.89 36.92
CA GLU A 394 -24.46 4.86 37.76
C GLU A 394 -25.99 4.61 37.83
N VAL A 395 -26.63 4.40 36.68
CA VAL A 395 -28.07 4.08 36.60
C VAL A 395 -28.37 2.80 37.37
N ARG A 396 -27.53 1.77 37.26
CA ARG A 396 -27.67 0.53 38.01
C ARG A 396 -27.57 0.76 39.52
N ARG A 397 -26.60 1.57 39.99
CA ARG A 397 -26.48 1.95 41.41
C ARG A 397 -27.74 2.68 41.90
N LYS A 398 -28.25 3.65 41.14
CA LYS A 398 -29.50 4.36 41.47
C LYS A 398 -30.70 3.40 41.57
N GLN A 399 -30.79 2.43 40.67
CA GLN A 399 -31.88 1.44 40.67
C GLN A 399 -31.80 0.47 41.86
N VAL A 400 -30.60 -0.03 42.18
CA VAL A 400 -30.38 -0.88 43.37
C VAL A 400 -30.76 -0.13 44.65
N ASN A 401 -30.31 1.12 44.81
CA ASN A 401 -30.66 1.95 45.98
C ASN A 401 -32.17 2.17 46.12
N ARG A 402 -32.88 2.40 45.01
CA ARG A 402 -34.35 2.50 45.01
C ARG A 402 -35.01 1.19 45.46
N ASN A 403 -34.51 0.05 45.01
CA ASN A 403 -35.06 -1.26 45.38
C ASN A 403 -34.84 -1.58 46.86
N VAL A 404 -33.64 -1.30 47.39
CA VAL A 404 -33.34 -1.48 48.82
C VAL A 404 -34.25 -0.61 49.69
N ARG A 405 -34.48 0.66 49.31
CA ARG A 405 -35.43 1.54 50.02
C ARG A 405 -36.86 0.98 50.00
N LYS A 406 -37.31 0.46 48.86
CA LYS A 406 -38.64 -0.17 48.75
C LYS A 406 -38.79 -1.40 49.63
N LEU A 407 -37.74 -2.23 49.74
CA LEU A 407 -37.77 -3.42 50.61
C LEU A 407 -37.79 -3.03 52.09
N ARG A 408 -37.00 -2.02 52.50
CA ARG A 408 -37.01 -1.51 53.87
C ARG A 408 -38.35 -0.94 54.29
N ASN A 409 -39.10 -0.32 53.38
CA ASN A 409 -40.41 0.23 53.67
C ASN A 409 -41.54 -0.84 53.70
N LYS A 410 -41.25 -2.08 53.31
CA LYS A 410 -42.21 -3.20 53.34
C LYS A 410 -42.09 -4.06 54.61
N LEU A 411 -40.98 -3.93 55.32
CA LEU A 411 -40.76 -4.49 56.66
C LEU A 411 -41.23 -3.46 57.68
#